data_AF-A0A4U9QXV0-F1
#
_entry.id   AF-A0A4U9QXV0-F1
#
_cell.length_a   1.000
_cell.length_b   1.000
_cell.length_c   1.000
_cell.angle_alpha   90.00
_cell.angle_beta   90.00
_cell.angle_gamma   90.00
#
_symmetry.space_group_name_H-M   'P 1'
#
loop_
_entity.id
_entity.type
_entity.pdbx_description
1 polymer ?
#
loop_
_entity_poly.entity_id
_entity_poly.type
_entity_poly.pdbx_seq_one_letter_code
_entity_poly.pdbx_strand_id
1 'polypeptide(L)'
;MDFSIAYKELVKIIGLPLIDTGRVCDLIWFGFGRRIKVKDNRRGSYREVAEYALHVQCPWRLMDISKIIVGSYDKYIPNSKIEYSDEFDWDIEGANLCDEILKKLFELHPSKLVVKSVKLDQFGELEISFSDNYVLDIMPDTSTDDEVWRIFQNGVEKKHLVATGIRISLE
;
A
#
# COMPACT_ATOMS: atom_id res chain seq x y z
N MET A 1 5.86 0.76 -24.09
CA MET A 1 5.89 0.26 -22.71
C MET A 1 5.72 -1.26 -22.76
N ASP A 2 6.61 -2.04 -22.15
CA ASP A 2 6.45 -3.49 -22.09
C ASP A 2 5.66 -3.86 -20.82
N PHE A 3 4.32 -3.78 -20.92
CA PHE A 3 3.41 -4.20 -19.84
C PHE A 3 3.67 -5.64 -19.39
N SER A 4 4.33 -6.47 -20.20
CA SER A 4 4.67 -7.83 -19.79
C SER A 4 5.67 -7.87 -18.63
N ILE A 5 6.56 -6.88 -18.50
CA ILE A 5 7.52 -6.82 -17.39
C ILE A 5 6.82 -6.36 -16.11
N ALA A 6 6.05 -5.28 -16.18
CA ALA A 6 5.30 -4.78 -15.03
C ALA A 6 4.33 -5.84 -14.49
N TYR A 7 3.60 -6.51 -15.40
CA TYR A 7 2.69 -7.57 -15.02
C TYR A 7 3.42 -8.75 -14.37
N LYS A 8 4.60 -9.17 -14.87
CA LYS A 8 5.42 -10.24 -14.26
C LYS A 8 5.82 -9.96 -12.81
N GLU A 9 6.02 -8.69 -12.45
CA GLU A 9 6.31 -8.31 -11.07
C GLU A 9 5.05 -8.29 -10.21
N LEU A 10 3.96 -7.72 -10.71
CA LEU A 10 2.69 -7.63 -9.98
C LEU A 10 2.04 -9.01 -9.73
N VAL A 11 2.14 -9.96 -10.66
CA VAL A 11 1.55 -11.30 -10.43
C VAL A 11 2.22 -12.08 -9.31
N LYS A 12 3.41 -11.67 -8.84
CA LYS A 12 4.11 -12.33 -7.73
C LYS A 12 3.38 -12.20 -6.39
N ILE A 13 2.51 -11.21 -6.25
CA ILE A 13 1.68 -11.05 -5.05
C ILE A 13 0.34 -11.80 -5.14
N ILE A 14 -0.04 -12.35 -6.30
CA ILE A 14 -1.27 -13.15 -6.41
C ILE A 14 -1.17 -14.39 -5.52
N GLY A 15 -2.22 -14.64 -4.74
CA GLY A 15 -2.29 -15.71 -3.76
C GLY A 15 -1.60 -15.40 -2.43
N LEU A 16 -0.94 -14.24 -2.30
CA LEU A 16 -0.35 -13.81 -1.04
C LEU A 16 -1.39 -13.06 -0.19
N PRO A 17 -1.37 -13.24 1.14
CA PRO A 17 -2.20 -12.44 2.04
C PRO A 17 -1.61 -11.04 2.25
N LEU A 18 -2.47 -10.04 2.39
CA LEU A 18 -2.13 -8.75 3.00
C LEU A 18 -1.95 -8.97 4.51
N ILE A 19 -0.75 -8.71 5.02
CA ILE A 19 -0.37 -9.08 6.40
C ILE A 19 0.02 -7.88 7.27
N ASP A 20 0.24 -6.73 6.65
CA ASP A 20 0.73 -5.54 7.32
C ASP A 20 0.36 -4.28 6.52
N THR A 21 0.14 -3.18 7.22
CA THR A 21 0.00 -1.84 6.65
C THR A 21 0.56 -0.80 7.61
N GLY A 22 1.05 0.31 7.07
CA GLY A 22 1.45 1.46 7.88
C GLY A 22 1.81 2.64 7.01
N ARG A 23 2.23 3.73 7.62
CA ARG A 23 2.61 4.97 6.92
C ARG A 23 3.83 5.64 7.53
N VAL A 24 4.51 6.42 6.70
CA VAL A 24 5.54 7.39 7.09
C VAL A 24 5.23 8.65 6.30
N CYS A 25 4.90 9.73 6.99
CA CYS A 25 4.38 10.94 6.36
C CYS A 25 3.18 10.59 5.46
N ASP A 26 3.20 11.07 4.22
CA ASP A 26 2.15 10.92 3.23
C ASP A 26 2.14 9.56 2.50
N LEU A 27 3.21 8.76 2.64
CA LEU A 27 3.35 7.43 2.05
C LEU A 27 2.67 6.37 2.92
N ILE A 28 1.79 5.56 2.31
CA ILE A 28 1.27 4.32 2.89
C ILE A 28 2.02 3.13 2.30
N TRP A 29 2.21 2.05 3.07
CA TRP A 29 2.62 0.76 2.54
C TRP A 29 1.61 -0.34 2.83
N PHE A 30 1.49 -1.27 1.88
CA PHE A 30 0.76 -2.53 2.00
C PHE A 30 1.75 -3.69 1.91
N GLY A 31 1.78 -4.54 2.94
CA GLY A 31 2.71 -5.66 3.05
C GLY A 31 2.06 -7.00 2.72
N PHE A 32 2.61 -7.75 1.78
CA PHE A 32 2.07 -9.04 1.32
C PHE A 32 2.99 -10.23 1.63
N GLY A 33 2.40 -11.41 1.82
CA GLY A 33 3.12 -12.68 1.91
C GLY A 33 3.33 -13.17 3.34
N ARG A 34 4.53 -13.68 3.63
CA ARG A 34 4.93 -14.10 4.99
C ARG A 34 5.74 -13.01 5.67
N ARG A 35 5.86 -13.09 7.00
CA ARG A 35 6.83 -12.29 7.74
C ARG A 35 8.23 -12.85 7.52
N ILE A 36 9.17 -11.98 7.17
CA ILE A 36 10.58 -12.29 6.98
C ILE A 36 11.43 -11.40 7.88
N LYS A 37 12.59 -11.88 8.29
CA LYS A 37 13.59 -11.09 9.01
C LYS A 37 14.55 -10.47 8.00
N VAL A 38 14.64 -9.15 8.00
CA VAL A 38 15.59 -8.39 7.17
C VAL A 38 16.55 -7.61 8.05
N LYS A 39 17.80 -7.48 7.60
CA LYS A 39 18.80 -6.68 8.27
C LYS A 39 18.50 -5.20 8.05
N ASP A 40 18.43 -4.43 9.13
CA ASP A 40 18.37 -2.98 9.10
C ASP A 40 19.80 -2.45 8.94
N ASN A 41 20.13 -2.02 7.72
CA ASN A 41 21.46 -1.48 7.41
C ASN A 41 21.76 -0.15 8.12
N ARG A 42 20.74 0.58 8.61
CA ARG A 42 20.91 1.84 9.35
C ARG A 42 21.16 1.62 10.83
N ARG A 43 20.52 0.60 11.43
CA ARG A 43 20.58 0.34 12.88
C ARG A 43 21.40 -0.89 13.26
N GLY A 44 21.84 -1.69 12.30
CA GLY A 44 22.58 -2.93 12.53
C GLY A 44 21.76 -4.06 13.15
N SER A 45 20.46 -3.82 13.41
CA SER A 45 19.51 -4.78 13.98
C SER A 45 18.77 -5.56 12.89
N TYR A 46 17.97 -6.55 13.29
CA TYR A 46 17.01 -7.19 12.39
C TYR A 46 15.61 -6.65 12.68
N ARG A 47 14.80 -6.53 11.64
CA ARG A 47 13.36 -6.23 11.76
C ARG A 47 12.53 -7.26 11.01
N GLU A 48 11.32 -7.49 11.49
CA GLU A 48 10.33 -8.32 10.80
C GLU A 48 9.47 -7.46 9.87
N VAL A 49 9.37 -7.85 8.61
CA VAL A 49 8.59 -7.16 7.57
C VAL A 49 7.84 -8.18 6.71
N ALA A 50 6.86 -7.73 5.94
CA ALA A 50 6.24 -8.56 4.91
C ALA A 50 7.23 -8.87 3.77
N GLU A 51 7.08 -10.03 3.13
CA GLU A 51 7.95 -10.47 2.03
C GLU A 51 7.91 -9.51 0.84
N TYR A 52 6.74 -8.96 0.51
CA TYR A 52 6.57 -7.92 -0.49
C TYR A 52 6.00 -6.65 0.15
N ALA A 53 6.39 -5.50 -0.38
CA ALA A 53 5.83 -4.21 0.00
C ALA A 53 5.41 -3.43 -1.24
N LEU A 54 4.21 -2.85 -1.19
CA LEU A 54 3.71 -1.86 -2.12
C LEU A 54 3.66 -0.53 -1.39
N HIS A 55 4.49 0.42 -1.78
CA HIS A 55 4.43 1.79 -1.29
C HIS A 55 3.57 2.63 -2.24
N VAL A 56 2.73 3.50 -1.68
CA VAL A 56 1.81 4.34 -2.45
C VAL A 56 1.86 5.77 -1.91
N GLN A 57 2.06 6.73 -2.80
CA GLN A 57 2.15 8.16 -2.50
C GLN A 57 1.27 9.00 -3.44
N CYS A 58 0.19 8.40 -3.94
CA CYS A 58 -0.86 9.04 -4.72
C CYS A 58 -2.24 8.69 -4.13
N PRO A 59 -3.36 9.21 -4.66
CA PRO A 59 -4.70 8.79 -4.26
C PRO A 59 -4.89 7.28 -4.33
N TRP A 60 -5.48 6.73 -3.27
CA TRP A 60 -5.84 5.33 -3.18
C TRP A 60 -7.10 5.17 -2.34
N ARG A 61 -7.79 4.04 -2.52
CA ARG A 61 -8.95 3.67 -1.71
C ARG A 61 -9.05 2.16 -1.59
N LEU A 62 -9.42 1.70 -0.40
CA LEU A 62 -9.85 0.33 -0.15
C LEU A 62 -11.38 0.30 -0.07
N MET A 63 -12.00 -0.59 -0.81
CA MET A 63 -13.44 -0.71 -0.94
C MET A 63 -13.90 -2.14 -0.63
N ASP A 64 -15.14 -2.28 -0.20
CA ASP A 64 -15.89 -3.53 -0.29
C ASP A 64 -16.96 -3.40 -1.40
N ILE A 65 -17.84 -4.40 -1.52
CA ILE A 65 -18.91 -4.42 -2.53
C ILE A 65 -19.92 -3.27 -2.41
N SER A 66 -19.97 -2.59 -1.25
CA SER A 66 -20.99 -1.60 -0.91
C SER A 66 -20.47 -0.18 -0.81
N LYS A 67 -19.20 0.03 -0.43
CA LYS A 67 -18.67 1.36 -0.11
C LYS A 67 -17.14 1.43 -0.11
N ILE A 68 -16.64 2.66 -0.09
CA ILE A 68 -15.27 2.97 0.34
C ILE A 68 -15.17 2.70 1.84
N ILE A 69 -14.17 1.91 2.22
CA ILE A 69 -13.85 1.59 3.61
C ILE A 69 -12.86 2.60 4.18
N VAL A 70 -11.80 2.89 3.43
CA VAL A 70 -10.78 3.89 3.77
C VAL A 70 -10.20 4.46 2.49
N GLY A 71 -9.97 5.77 2.48
CA GLY A 71 -9.31 6.49 1.39
C GLY A 71 -8.03 7.18 1.84
N SER A 72 -7.18 7.54 0.89
CA SER A 72 -5.92 8.25 1.15
C SER A 72 -6.09 9.58 1.90
N TYR A 73 -7.26 10.23 1.78
CA TYR A 73 -7.56 11.49 2.45
C TYR A 73 -7.93 11.33 3.92
N ASP A 74 -8.33 10.13 4.37
CA ASP A 74 -8.72 9.87 5.76
C ASP A 74 -7.55 10.09 6.74
N LYS A 75 -6.31 10.17 6.24
CA LYS A 75 -5.16 10.56 7.06
C LYS A 75 -5.26 11.99 7.59
N TYR A 76 -5.97 12.89 6.92
CA TYR A 76 -6.15 14.28 7.36
C TYR A 76 -7.34 14.48 8.31
N ILE A 77 -8.00 13.39 8.71
CA ILE A 77 -9.15 13.42 9.61
C ILE A 77 -8.73 12.80 10.94
N PRO A 78 -9.00 13.44 12.10
CA PRO A 78 -8.75 12.84 13.40
C PRO A 78 -9.47 11.50 13.57
N ASN A 79 -8.85 10.59 14.33
CA ASN A 79 -9.51 9.35 14.72
C ASN A 79 -10.71 9.63 15.66
N SER A 80 -11.51 8.60 15.93
CA SER A 80 -12.72 8.72 16.77
C SER A 80 -12.48 9.14 18.23
N LYS A 81 -11.23 9.22 18.70
CA LYS A 81 -10.85 9.58 20.07
C LYS A 81 -10.33 11.01 20.19
N ILE A 82 -10.15 11.72 19.09
CA ILE A 82 -9.57 13.06 19.03
C ILE A 82 -10.62 13.99 18.43
N GLU A 83 -10.94 15.07 19.13
CA GLU A 83 -11.76 16.15 18.57
C GLU A 83 -10.93 16.95 17.54
N TYR A 84 -11.57 17.33 16.44
CA TYR A 84 -10.92 18.14 15.43
C TYR A 84 -10.52 19.51 15.96
N SER A 85 -9.30 19.92 15.64
CA SER A 85 -8.80 21.28 15.82
C SER A 85 -7.90 21.66 14.65
N ASP A 86 -7.72 22.97 14.44
CA ASP A 86 -6.78 23.49 13.42
C ASP A 86 -5.30 23.13 13.73
N GLU A 87 -5.03 22.68 14.96
CA GLU A 87 -3.71 22.22 15.42
C GLU A 87 -3.54 20.69 15.27
N PHE A 88 -4.51 19.99 14.67
CA PHE A 88 -4.44 18.55 14.47
C PHE A 88 -3.23 18.15 13.62
N ASP A 89 -2.27 17.46 14.24
CA ASP A 89 -1.13 16.88 13.56
C ASP A 89 -1.46 15.47 13.05
N TRP A 90 -1.81 15.41 11.77
CA TRP A 90 -2.14 14.18 11.07
C TRP A 90 -0.97 13.20 10.95
N ASP A 91 0.28 13.67 11.10
CA ASP A 91 1.46 12.82 10.94
C ASP A 91 1.72 11.96 12.18
N ILE A 92 1.11 12.27 13.33
CA ILE A 92 1.18 11.43 14.54
C ILE A 92 0.55 10.06 14.27
N GLU A 93 1.36 9.00 14.36
CA GLU A 93 0.92 7.61 14.13
C GLU A 93 -0.26 7.24 15.04
N GLY A 94 -1.32 6.71 14.44
CA GLY A 94 -2.53 6.30 15.14
C GLY A 94 -3.47 7.44 15.50
N ALA A 95 -3.13 8.70 15.23
CA ALA A 95 -3.97 9.85 15.55
C ALA A 95 -5.07 10.12 14.50
N ASN A 96 -4.95 9.57 13.29
CA ASN A 96 -5.89 9.81 12.20
C ASN A 96 -6.83 8.64 11.91
N LEU A 97 -7.89 8.93 11.15
CA LEU A 97 -8.97 8.00 10.80
C LEU A 97 -8.46 6.85 9.92
N CYS A 98 -7.52 7.11 9.01
CA CYS A 98 -6.91 6.07 8.18
C CYS A 98 -6.25 4.98 9.04
N ASP A 99 -5.40 5.39 10.00
CA ASP A 99 -4.72 4.47 10.92
C ASP A 99 -5.73 3.66 11.76
N GLU A 100 -6.80 4.31 12.22
CA GLU A 100 -7.87 3.65 12.98
C GLU A 100 -8.60 2.58 12.16
N ILE A 101 -8.99 2.90 10.92
CA ILE A 101 -9.75 1.98 10.06
C ILE A 101 -8.88 0.80 9.63
N LEU A 102 -7.64 1.06 9.20
CA LEU A 102 -6.71 0.00 8.82
C LEU A 102 -6.44 -0.94 10.00
N LYS A 103 -6.23 -0.41 11.20
CA LYS A 103 -6.08 -1.24 12.40
C LYS A 103 -7.31 -2.13 12.63
N LYS A 104 -8.53 -1.58 12.57
CA LYS A 104 -9.77 -2.34 12.72
C LYS A 104 -9.94 -3.40 11.63
N LEU A 105 -9.54 -3.10 10.39
CA LEU A 105 -9.58 -4.05 9.29
C LEU A 105 -8.75 -5.31 9.60
N PHE A 106 -7.53 -5.14 10.11
CA PHE A 106 -6.68 -6.27 10.50
C PHE A 106 -7.20 -7.04 11.72
N GLU A 107 -7.85 -6.35 12.66
CA GLU A 107 -8.49 -7.00 13.82
C GLU A 107 -9.72 -7.84 13.39
N LEU A 108 -10.49 -7.38 12.41
CA LEU A 108 -11.68 -8.07 11.90
C LEU A 108 -11.38 -9.20 10.91
N HIS A 109 -10.22 -9.16 10.23
CA HIS A 109 -9.83 -10.14 9.21
C HIS A 109 -8.56 -10.92 9.60
N PRO A 110 -8.59 -11.73 10.67
CA PRO A 110 -7.42 -12.49 11.13
C PRO A 110 -6.97 -13.57 10.13
N SER A 111 -7.88 -14.06 9.28
CA SER A 111 -7.57 -14.98 8.16
C SER A 111 -6.86 -14.30 6.98
N LYS A 112 -6.73 -12.97 7.02
CA LYS A 112 -6.05 -12.08 6.06
C LYS A 112 -6.69 -12.03 4.68
N LEU A 113 -6.74 -10.82 4.11
CA LEU A 113 -7.24 -10.58 2.75
C LEU A 113 -6.24 -11.15 1.73
N VAL A 114 -6.62 -12.15 0.95
CA VAL A 114 -5.74 -12.82 -0.03
C VAL A 114 -5.89 -12.19 -1.40
N VAL A 115 -4.78 -11.80 -2.04
CA VAL A 115 -4.80 -11.22 -3.40
C VAL A 115 -5.32 -12.25 -4.41
N LYS A 116 -6.36 -11.88 -5.15
CA LYS A 116 -7.00 -12.70 -6.20
C LYS A 116 -6.54 -12.31 -7.59
N SER A 117 -6.42 -11.02 -7.86
CA SER A 117 -6.05 -10.50 -9.17
C SER A 117 -5.41 -9.12 -9.05
N VAL A 118 -4.63 -8.79 -10.06
CA VAL A 118 -4.05 -7.46 -10.26
C VAL A 118 -4.41 -7.00 -11.67
N LYS A 119 -4.81 -5.74 -11.82
CA LYS A 119 -4.95 -5.07 -13.11
C LYS A 119 -4.12 -3.81 -13.08
N LEU A 120 -3.37 -3.61 -14.15
CA LEU A 120 -2.55 -2.44 -14.36
C LEU A 120 -2.92 -1.85 -15.71
N ASP A 121 -3.20 -0.56 -15.74
CA ASP A 121 -3.46 0.16 -16.97
C ASP A 121 -2.23 0.94 -17.47
N GLN A 122 -2.41 1.71 -18.55
CA GLN A 122 -1.33 2.48 -19.15
C GLN A 122 -0.96 3.78 -18.42
N PHE A 123 -1.81 4.24 -17.50
CA PHE A 123 -1.60 5.43 -16.69
C PHE A 123 -1.00 5.09 -15.32
N GLY A 124 -0.80 3.80 -15.04
CA GLY A 124 -0.31 3.32 -13.75
C GLY A 124 -1.41 3.14 -12.72
N GLU A 125 -2.69 3.18 -13.11
CA GLU A 125 -3.77 2.78 -12.23
C GLU A 125 -3.62 1.29 -11.92
N LEU A 126 -3.58 0.97 -10.63
CA LEU A 126 -3.38 -0.38 -10.12
C LEU A 126 -4.60 -0.77 -9.28
N GLU A 127 -5.33 -1.78 -9.75
CA GLU A 127 -6.41 -2.43 -9.03
C GLU A 127 -5.91 -3.77 -8.48
N ILE A 128 -6.02 -3.97 -7.17
CA ILE A 128 -5.74 -5.24 -6.50
C ILE A 128 -7.03 -5.75 -5.89
N SER A 129 -7.55 -6.85 -6.42
CA SER A 129 -8.73 -7.52 -5.86
C SER A 129 -8.30 -8.56 -4.83
N PHE A 130 -9.02 -8.64 -3.72
CA PHE A 130 -8.77 -9.56 -2.62
C PHE A 130 -9.89 -10.60 -2.47
N SER A 131 -9.71 -11.53 -1.54
CA SER A 131 -10.81 -12.33 -0.99
C SER A 131 -11.89 -11.42 -0.39
N ASP A 132 -13.09 -11.97 -0.22
CA ASP A 132 -14.21 -11.29 0.44
C ASP A 132 -14.67 -10.00 -0.26
N ASN A 133 -14.39 -9.89 -1.57
CA ASN A 133 -14.77 -8.78 -2.45
C ASN A 133 -14.16 -7.42 -2.08
N TYR A 134 -13.04 -7.42 -1.36
CA TYR A 134 -12.26 -6.20 -1.15
C TYR A 134 -11.47 -5.83 -2.40
N VAL A 135 -11.34 -4.53 -2.65
CA VAL A 135 -10.55 -3.99 -3.77
C VAL A 135 -9.74 -2.78 -3.31
N LEU A 136 -8.44 -2.78 -3.58
CA LEU A 136 -7.57 -1.62 -3.44
C LEU A 136 -7.35 -1.00 -4.82
N ASP A 137 -7.81 0.24 -4.98
CA ASP A 137 -7.53 1.07 -6.16
C ASP A 137 -6.43 2.07 -5.82
N ILE A 138 -5.46 2.21 -6.73
CA ILE A 138 -4.40 3.21 -6.68
C ILE A 138 -4.48 4.01 -7.99
N MET A 139 -4.61 5.33 -7.87
CA MET A 139 -4.91 6.23 -8.99
C MET A 139 -3.86 7.34 -9.04
N PRO A 140 -2.82 7.21 -9.88
CA PRO A 140 -1.86 8.28 -10.11
C PRO A 140 -2.56 9.59 -10.53
N ASP A 141 -2.20 10.69 -9.91
CA ASP A 141 -2.82 12.02 -10.10
C ASP A 141 -1.81 13.09 -10.51
N THR A 142 -0.64 12.68 -11.02
CA THR A 142 0.43 13.57 -11.47
C THR A 142 0.78 13.36 -12.95
N SER A 143 1.31 14.41 -13.57
CA SER A 143 1.91 14.38 -14.92
C SER A 143 3.44 14.45 -14.90
N THR A 144 4.06 14.37 -13.72
CA THR A 144 5.51 14.47 -13.52
C THR A 144 6.16 13.09 -13.46
N ASP A 145 7.51 13.06 -13.41
CA ASP A 145 8.26 11.83 -13.14
C ASP A 145 8.37 11.54 -11.64
N ASP A 146 7.53 12.16 -10.81
CA ASP A 146 7.47 11.85 -9.38
C ASP A 146 6.88 10.46 -9.19
N GLU A 147 7.47 9.72 -8.24
CA GLU A 147 7.02 8.37 -7.93
C GLU A 147 5.65 8.40 -7.25
N VAL A 148 4.71 7.64 -7.80
CA VAL A 148 3.33 7.51 -7.29
C VAL A 148 3.12 6.21 -6.53
N TRP A 149 3.80 5.14 -6.95
CA TRP A 149 3.88 3.88 -6.22
C TRP A 149 5.08 3.05 -6.67
N ARG A 150 5.54 2.17 -5.77
CA ARG A 150 6.53 1.13 -6.09
C ARG A 150 6.17 -0.19 -5.43
N ILE A 151 6.49 -1.30 -6.09
CA ILE A 151 6.41 -2.64 -5.50
C ILE A 151 7.77 -3.34 -5.55
N PHE A 152 8.13 -4.00 -4.45
CA PHE A 152 9.41 -4.69 -4.32
C PHE A 152 9.34 -5.83 -3.31
N GLN A 153 10.35 -6.72 -3.37
CA GLN A 153 10.54 -7.81 -2.42
C GLN A 153 11.54 -7.38 -1.34
N ASN A 154 11.12 -7.43 -0.08
CA ASN A 154 11.99 -7.08 1.04
C ASN A 154 13.16 -8.08 1.17
N GLY A 155 14.34 -7.55 1.55
CA GLY A 155 15.52 -8.38 1.82
C GLY A 155 16.21 -8.98 0.58
N VAL A 156 15.80 -8.56 -0.62
CA VAL A 156 16.39 -9.00 -1.88
C VAL A 156 16.90 -7.79 -2.64
N GLU A 157 18.18 -7.79 -3.01
CA GLU A 157 18.78 -6.77 -3.87
C GLU A 157 18.38 -7.00 -5.33
N LYS A 158 17.19 -6.51 -5.69
CA LYS A 158 16.65 -6.52 -7.05
C LYS A 158 16.05 -5.15 -7.36
N LYS A 159 15.90 -4.88 -8.66
CA LYS A 159 15.19 -3.70 -9.12
C LYS A 159 13.74 -3.69 -8.62
N HIS A 160 13.24 -2.51 -8.32
CA HIS A 160 11.86 -2.28 -7.92
C HIS A 160 11.02 -1.95 -9.14
N LEU A 161 9.76 -2.38 -9.17
CA LEU A 161 8.81 -1.86 -10.16
C LEU A 161 8.26 -0.54 -9.63
N VAL A 162 8.51 0.54 -10.35
CA VAL A 162 8.18 1.91 -9.98
C VAL A 162 7.25 2.49 -11.04
N ALA A 163 6.21 3.19 -10.60
CA ALA A 163 5.35 3.99 -11.46
C ALA A 163 5.50 5.47 -11.12
N THR A 164 5.47 6.28 -12.17
CA THR A 164 5.40 7.75 -12.15
C THR A 164 4.23 8.21 -13.01
N GLY A 165 3.93 9.51 -13.04
CA GLY A 165 2.91 10.07 -13.92
C GLY A 165 3.21 9.93 -15.42
N ILE A 166 4.44 9.55 -15.78
CA ILE A 166 4.89 9.45 -17.18
C ILE A 166 5.28 8.04 -17.61
N ARG A 167 5.64 7.14 -16.69
CA ARG A 167 6.12 5.80 -17.05
C ARG A 167 5.99 4.78 -15.91
N ILE A 168 6.16 3.52 -16.30
CA ILE A 168 6.33 2.39 -15.40
C ILE A 168 7.63 1.68 -15.78
N SER A 169 8.56 1.52 -14.82
CA SER A 169 9.90 0.99 -15.08
C SER A 169 10.47 0.17 -13.93
N LEU A 170 11.48 -0.66 -14.24
CA LEU A 170 12.31 -1.33 -13.24
C LEU A 170 13.51 -0.46 -12.88
N GLU A 171 13.61 -0.06 -11.62
CA GLU A 171 14.67 0.80 -11.08
C GLU A 171 15.60 0.02 -10.15
#